data_AF-A0A1V5TQQ7-F1
#
_entry.id   AF-A0A1V5TQQ7-F1
#
_cell.length_a   1.000
_cell.length_b   1.000
_cell.length_c   1.000
_cell.angle_alpha   90.00
_cell.angle_beta   90.00
_cell.angle_gamma   90.00
#
_symmetry.space_group_name_H-M   'P 1'
#
loop_
_entity.id
_entity.type
_entity.pdbx_description
1 polymer ?
#
loop_
_entity_poly.entity_id
_entity_poly.type
_entity_poly.pdbx_seq_one_letter_code
_entity_poly.pdbx_strand_id
1 'polypeptide(L)'
;MEIAKLAFLETYTLNDNGGVMGAILVTDAETKPLEFRVTAPIKPTSFQKTLYGDVLLEHILVELISVPLLNAVNEQIDLIIVKDPLFLGANQKQGIRVVRLLADEKQKSISNTAVEALNTPMNGSAKGFIETSKKFAEELKGIKSSLEKISEARNLSEPFERLKAACEQVQLQRTND
;
A
#
# COMPACT_ATOMS: atom_id res chain seq x y z
N MET A 1 12.84 -13.64 9.09
CA MET A 1 12.24 -12.46 9.75
C MET A 1 10.84 -12.85 10.16
N GLU A 2 10.44 -12.63 11.41
CA GLU A 2 9.05 -12.82 11.82
C GLU A 2 8.27 -11.54 11.51
N ILE A 3 7.08 -11.67 10.92
CA ILE A 3 6.19 -10.55 10.63
C ILE A 3 4.99 -10.72 11.54
N ALA A 4 4.85 -9.85 12.52
CA ALA A 4 3.74 -9.88 13.46
C ALA A 4 2.62 -8.91 13.05
N LYS A 5 2.99 -7.77 12.47
CA LYS A 5 2.05 -6.71 12.07
C LYS A 5 2.26 -6.26 10.63
N LEU A 6 1.20 -6.40 9.84
CA LEU A 6 1.13 -6.01 8.44
C LEU A 6 0.35 -4.71 8.30
N ALA A 7 0.79 -3.81 7.44
CA ALA A 7 0.00 -2.65 7.04
C ALA A 7 -0.36 -2.73 5.56
N PHE A 8 -1.62 -2.49 5.21
CA PHE A 8 -2.11 -2.42 3.84
C PHE A 8 -2.39 -0.95 3.50
N LEU A 9 -1.67 -0.40 2.52
CA LEU A 9 -1.76 1.01 2.14
C LEU A 9 -2.25 1.13 0.69
N GLU A 10 -3.29 1.93 0.49
CA GLU A 10 -3.92 2.15 -0.82
C GLU A 10 -4.44 3.59 -0.95
N THR A 11 -4.61 4.04 -2.19
CA THR A 11 -5.28 5.31 -2.50
C THR A 11 -6.57 5.09 -3.28
N TYR A 12 -7.52 5.98 -3.07
CA TYR A 12 -8.80 6.02 -3.77
C TYR A 12 -9.02 7.40 -4.37
N THR A 13 -9.21 7.46 -5.68
CA THR A 13 -9.61 8.68 -6.37
C THR A 13 -11.12 8.84 -6.23
N LEU A 14 -11.54 9.98 -5.68
CA LEU A 14 -12.95 10.32 -5.56
C LEU A 14 -13.50 10.87 -6.87
N ASN A 15 -14.76 10.56 -7.15
CA ASN A 15 -15.49 11.10 -8.30
C ASN A 15 -15.63 12.65 -8.21
N ASP A 16 -15.99 13.27 -9.34
CA ASP A 16 -16.38 14.70 -9.42
C ASP A 16 -15.34 15.70 -8.86
N ASN A 17 -14.06 15.52 -9.20
CA ASN A 17 -12.96 16.33 -8.63
C ASN A 17 -12.88 16.26 -7.08
N GLY A 18 -13.37 15.16 -6.49
CA GLY A 18 -13.35 14.92 -5.04
C GLY A 18 -11.94 14.80 -4.46
N GLY A 19 -10.91 14.61 -5.29
CA GLY A 19 -9.51 14.52 -4.88
C GLY A 19 -9.07 13.08 -4.67
N VAL A 20 -7.88 12.91 -4.09
CA VAL A 20 -7.30 11.60 -3.78
C VAL A 20 -7.31 11.40 -2.27
N MET A 21 -7.86 10.28 -1.81
CA MET A 21 -7.78 9.83 -0.42
C MET A 21 -6.75 8.71 -0.32
N GLY A 22 -6.06 8.65 0.81
CA GLY A 22 -5.26 7.49 1.19
C GLY A 22 -5.81 6.82 2.42
N ALA A 23 -5.63 5.51 2.52
CA ALA A 23 -6.02 4.76 3.69
C ALA A 23 -5.00 3.66 4.02
N ILE A 24 -4.89 3.37 5.31
CA ILE A 24 -4.03 2.33 5.85
C ILE A 24 -4.82 1.46 6.81
N LEU A 25 -4.67 0.14 6.66
CA LEU A 25 -5.21 -0.86 7.58
C LEU A 25 -4.04 -1.67 8.14
N VAL A 26 -3.83 -1.57 9.44
CA VAL A 26 -2.88 -2.42 10.17
C VAL A 26 -3.60 -3.67 10.65
N THR A 27 -2.97 -4.83 10.47
CA THR A 27 -3.47 -6.12 10.92
C THR A 27 -2.40 -6.88 11.68
N ASP A 28 -2.81 -7.89 12.44
CA ASP A 28 -1.90 -8.94 12.89
C ASP A 28 -1.50 -9.89 11.73
N ALA A 29 -0.66 -10.88 12.03
CA ALA A 29 -0.23 -11.91 11.09
C ALA A 29 -1.37 -12.82 10.60
N GLU A 30 -2.50 -12.86 11.31
CA GLU A 30 -3.72 -13.54 10.89
C GLU A 30 -4.68 -12.60 10.13
N THR A 31 -4.22 -11.46 9.64
CA THR A 31 -5.02 -10.46 8.91
C THR A 31 -6.23 -9.91 9.68
N LYS A 32 -6.26 -10.04 11.01
CA LYS A 32 -7.28 -9.40 11.87
C LYS A 32 -6.97 -7.91 11.98
N PRO A 33 -7.97 -7.03 11.78
CA PRO A 33 -7.75 -5.59 11.80
C PRO A 33 -7.41 -5.11 13.21
N LEU A 34 -6.36 -4.31 13.34
CA LEU A 34 -5.90 -3.69 14.58
C LEU A 34 -6.17 -2.19 14.58
N GLU A 35 -5.81 -1.51 13.49
CA GLU A 35 -5.95 -0.07 13.37
C GLU A 35 -6.29 0.30 11.92
N PHE A 36 -7.27 1.19 11.74
CA PHE A 36 -7.63 1.75 10.45
C PHE A 36 -7.51 3.27 10.49
N ARG A 37 -6.86 3.85 9.47
CA ARG A 37 -6.79 5.30 9.28
C ARG A 37 -7.02 5.67 7.83
N VAL A 38 -7.57 6.86 7.64
CA VAL A 38 -7.87 7.43 6.32
C VAL A 38 -7.63 8.94 6.33
N THR A 39 -7.10 9.48 5.24
CA THR A 39 -6.87 10.91 5.10
C THR A 39 -8.16 11.68 4.78
N ALA A 40 -8.13 13.00 4.90
CA ALA A 40 -9.06 13.83 4.14
C ALA A 40 -8.72 13.74 2.63
N PRO A 41 -9.67 14.01 1.72
CA PRO A 41 -9.37 14.07 0.29
C PRO A 41 -8.40 15.21 -0.03
N ILE A 42 -7.32 14.89 -0.73
CA ILE A 42 -6.32 15.85 -1.19
C ILE A 42 -6.68 16.30 -2.59
N LYS A 43 -6.92 17.60 -2.74
CA LYS A 43 -7.24 18.24 -4.02
C LYS A 43 -6.10 19.16 -4.44
N PRO A 44 -5.20 18.73 -5.34
CA PRO A 44 -4.12 19.60 -5.81
C PRO A 44 -4.71 20.78 -6.58
N THR A 45 -4.25 22.00 -6.27
CA THR A 45 -4.67 23.22 -6.96
C THR A 45 -4.16 23.24 -8.40
N SER A 46 -4.76 24.07 -9.27
CA SER A 46 -4.24 24.25 -10.64
C SER A 46 -2.79 24.70 -10.65
N PHE A 47 -2.40 25.55 -9.70
CA PHE A 47 -1.02 26.00 -9.54
C PHE A 47 -0.07 24.85 -9.17
N GLN A 48 -0.43 23.98 -8.22
CA GLN A 48 0.35 22.80 -7.88
C GLN A 48 0.45 21.83 -9.06
N LYS A 49 -0.64 21.63 -9.82
CA LYS A 49 -0.61 20.80 -11.04
C LYS A 49 0.41 21.33 -12.06
N THR A 50 0.45 22.65 -12.27
CA THR A 50 1.42 23.27 -13.18
C THR A 50 2.85 23.15 -12.68
N LEU A 51 3.11 23.37 -11.38
CA LEU A 51 4.46 23.36 -10.84
C LEU A 51 5.05 21.96 -10.72
N TYR A 52 4.26 20.99 -10.26
CA TYR A 52 4.74 19.63 -10.03
C TYR A 52 4.72 18.77 -11.29
N GLY A 53 3.93 19.12 -12.31
CA GLY A 53 3.89 18.39 -13.57
C GLY A 53 3.71 16.89 -13.39
N ASP A 54 4.65 16.12 -13.94
CA ASP A 54 4.72 14.66 -13.93
C ASP A 54 5.00 14.04 -12.56
N VAL A 55 5.65 14.76 -11.63
CA VAL A 55 5.92 14.25 -10.27
C VAL A 55 4.79 14.51 -9.27
N LEU A 56 3.69 15.15 -9.69
CA LEU A 56 2.58 15.50 -8.81
C LEU A 56 1.99 14.28 -8.11
N LEU A 57 1.75 13.20 -8.84
CA LEU A 57 1.10 12.01 -8.28
C LEU A 57 2.01 11.33 -7.24
N GLU A 58 3.29 11.19 -7.55
CA GLU A 58 4.27 10.65 -6.60
C GLU A 58 4.34 11.50 -5.32
N HIS A 59 4.39 12.84 -5.46
CA HIS A 59 4.39 13.75 -4.32
C HIS A 59 3.13 13.58 -3.45
N ILE A 60 1.94 13.49 -4.05
CA ILE A 60 0.68 13.27 -3.30
C ILE A 60 0.73 11.94 -2.55
N LEU A 61 1.05 10.85 -3.24
CA LEU A 61 0.99 9.50 -2.68
C LEU A 61 2.05 9.29 -1.59
N VAL A 62 3.28 9.74 -1.81
CA VAL A 62 4.38 9.53 -0.87
C VAL A 62 4.36 10.57 0.24
N GLU A 63 4.35 11.85 -0.08
CA GLU A 63 4.60 12.92 0.91
C GLU A 63 3.32 13.40 1.59
N LEU A 64 2.20 13.48 0.88
CA LEU A 64 0.95 13.99 1.44
C LEU A 64 0.03 12.90 2.00
N ILE A 65 0.23 11.65 1.58
CA ILE A 65 -0.58 10.50 2.02
C ILE A 65 0.23 9.55 2.91
N SER A 66 1.28 8.93 2.37
CA SER A 66 1.97 7.84 3.07
C SER A 66 2.62 8.34 4.36
N VAL A 67 3.39 9.43 4.28
CA VAL A 67 4.10 9.97 5.45
C VAL A 67 3.12 10.36 6.58
N PRO A 68 2.06 11.16 6.33
CA PRO A 68 1.09 11.48 7.38
C PRO A 68 0.37 10.27 7.96
N LEU A 69 -0.04 9.29 7.14
CA LEU A 69 -0.68 8.08 7.64
C LEU A 69 0.25 7.28 8.52
N LEU A 70 1.50 7.06 8.10
CA LEU A 70 2.49 6.30 8.86
C LEU A 70 2.88 6.99 10.17
N ASN A 71 2.95 8.34 10.18
CA ASN A 71 3.18 9.09 11.42
C ASN A 71 1.97 9.06 12.36
N ALA A 72 0.77 8.87 11.82
CA ALA A 72 -0.45 8.86 12.62
C ALA A 72 -0.73 7.50 13.25
N VAL A 73 -0.37 6.40 12.57
CA VAL A 73 -0.56 5.03 13.07
C VAL A 73 0.17 4.85 14.41
N ASN A 74 -0.52 4.26 15.39
CA ASN A 74 0.05 3.97 16.70
C ASN A 74 0.64 2.56 16.76
N GLU A 75 0.09 1.64 15.96
CA GLU A 75 0.61 0.28 15.86
C GLU A 75 2.02 0.23 15.26
N GLN A 76 2.88 -0.61 15.83
CA GLN A 76 4.17 -0.91 15.21
C GLN A 76 3.96 -1.66 13.89
N ILE A 77 4.53 -1.17 12.79
CA ILE A 77 4.42 -1.80 11.47
C ILE A 77 5.74 -2.53 11.14
N ASP A 78 5.67 -3.82 10.87
CA ASP A 78 6.84 -4.59 10.41
C ASP A 78 7.01 -4.51 8.89
N LEU A 79 5.90 -4.53 8.16
CA LEU A 79 5.85 -4.56 6.71
C LEU A 79 4.61 -3.83 6.17
N ILE A 80 4.81 -2.98 5.17
CA ILE A 80 3.73 -2.34 4.41
C ILE A 80 3.56 -3.08 3.08
N ILE A 81 2.33 -3.47 2.76
CA ILE A 81 1.92 -4.07 1.49
C ILE A 81 1.12 -3.04 0.69
N VAL A 82 1.49 -2.86 -0.58
CA VAL A 82 0.86 -1.92 -1.52
C VAL A 82 0.54 -2.59 -2.85
N LYS A 83 -0.30 -1.97 -3.67
CA LYS A 83 -0.55 -2.39 -5.07
C LYS A 83 0.02 -1.40 -6.09
N ASP A 84 0.06 -0.12 -5.75
CA ASP A 84 0.62 0.94 -6.60
C ASP A 84 2.15 1.04 -6.41
N PRO A 85 2.95 1.01 -7.49
CA PRO A 85 4.41 1.11 -7.40
C PRO A 85 4.91 2.46 -6.89
N LEU A 86 4.16 3.55 -6.99
CA LEU A 86 4.58 4.87 -6.52
C LEU A 86 4.81 4.89 -5.00
N PHE A 87 4.11 4.02 -4.25
CA PHE A 87 4.34 3.86 -2.82
C PHE A 87 5.70 3.25 -2.48
N LEU A 88 6.40 2.60 -3.41
CA LEU A 88 7.75 2.11 -3.16
C LEU A 88 8.72 3.26 -2.85
N GLY A 89 8.41 4.51 -3.23
CA GLY A 89 9.15 5.71 -2.83
C GLY A 89 9.10 5.98 -1.32
N ALA A 90 8.05 5.55 -0.60
CA ALA A 90 7.91 5.75 0.84
C ALA A 90 9.03 5.06 1.65
N ASN A 91 9.61 3.98 1.11
CA ASN A 91 10.80 3.31 1.64
C ASN A 91 11.95 4.28 1.97
N GLN A 92 12.14 5.31 1.14
CA GLN A 92 13.25 6.25 1.28
C GLN A 92 13.03 7.25 2.42
N LYS A 93 11.78 7.51 2.78
CA LYS A 93 11.40 8.61 3.69
C LYS A 93 11.18 8.15 5.13
N GLN A 94 10.66 6.93 5.34
CA GLN A 94 10.22 6.45 6.67
C GLN A 94 11.04 5.27 7.20
N GLY A 95 11.89 4.64 6.38
CA GLY A 95 12.72 3.50 6.79
C GLY A 95 11.94 2.20 7.06
N ILE A 96 10.62 2.20 6.89
CA ILE A 96 9.77 1.01 6.97
C ILE A 96 9.82 0.26 5.63
N ARG A 97 9.78 -1.07 5.70
CA ARG A 97 9.79 -1.96 4.54
C ARG A 97 8.45 -1.87 3.81
N VAL A 98 8.49 -1.50 2.54
CA VAL A 98 7.34 -1.52 1.64
C VAL A 98 7.56 -2.56 0.56
N VAL A 99 6.60 -3.47 0.41
CA VAL A 99 6.51 -4.43 -0.70
C VAL A 99 5.24 -4.20 -1.48
N ARG A 100 5.35 -4.28 -2.80
CA ARG A 100 4.23 -4.24 -3.71
C ARG A 100 3.82 -5.66 -4.06
N LEU A 101 2.53 -5.93 -4.01
CA LEU A 101 1.93 -7.20 -4.40
C LEU A 101 1.46 -7.12 -5.87
N LEU A 102 1.83 -8.10 -6.68
CA LEU A 102 1.62 -8.16 -8.13
C LEU A 102 0.94 -9.47 -8.54
N ALA A 103 0.04 -9.42 -9.51
CA ALA A 103 -0.59 -10.62 -10.08
C ALA A 103 0.15 -11.18 -11.30
N ASP A 104 1.00 -10.37 -11.95
CA ASP A 104 1.79 -10.73 -13.13
C ASP A 104 3.16 -10.06 -13.04
N GLU A 105 4.22 -10.82 -13.27
CA GLU A 105 5.61 -10.34 -13.30
C GLU A 105 5.81 -9.22 -14.35
N LYS A 106 5.03 -9.24 -15.44
CA LYS A 106 5.08 -8.21 -16.48
C LYS A 106 4.65 -6.83 -15.97
N GLN A 107 3.98 -6.75 -14.82
CA GLN A 107 3.58 -5.50 -14.17
C GLN A 107 4.66 -4.90 -13.25
N LYS A 108 5.87 -5.49 -13.27
CA LYS A 108 7.05 -4.96 -12.59
C LYS A 108 7.27 -3.48 -12.92
N SER A 109 7.64 -2.68 -11.93
CA SER A 109 8.08 -1.31 -12.16
C SER A 109 9.35 -1.28 -13.02
N ILE A 110 9.35 -0.44 -14.06
CA ILE A 110 10.42 -0.36 -15.06
C ILE A 110 11.78 0.02 -14.42
N SER A 111 11.79 0.67 -13.25
CA SER A 111 13.00 1.21 -12.65
C SER A 111 13.35 0.62 -11.28
N ASN A 112 14.56 0.09 -11.16
CA ASN A 112 15.32 -0.08 -9.91
C ASN A 112 14.65 -0.87 -8.76
N THR A 113 13.89 -1.92 -9.09
CA THR A 113 13.24 -2.82 -8.12
C THR A 113 13.75 -4.26 -8.21
N ALA A 114 13.66 -4.98 -7.09
CA ALA A 114 13.85 -6.42 -6.98
C ALA A 114 12.48 -7.11 -6.92
N VAL A 115 12.35 -8.28 -7.57
CA VAL A 115 11.09 -9.04 -7.66
C VAL A 115 11.36 -10.50 -7.30
N GLU A 116 10.41 -11.09 -6.59
CA GLU A 116 10.38 -12.50 -6.24
C GLU A 116 8.99 -13.08 -6.48
N ALA A 117 8.93 -14.31 -6.97
CA ALA A 117 7.66 -15.03 -7.12
C ALA A 117 7.14 -15.48 -5.75
N LEU A 118 5.83 -15.33 -5.53
CA LEU A 118 5.11 -15.73 -4.33
C LEU A 118 4.22 -16.94 -4.65
N ASN A 119 4.27 -17.99 -3.82
CA ASN A 119 3.42 -19.18 -3.98
C ASN A 119 1.97 -18.95 -3.50
N THR A 120 1.38 -17.82 -3.87
CA THR A 120 0.01 -17.44 -3.53
C THR A 120 -0.76 -17.17 -4.81
N PRO A 121 -1.94 -17.78 -5.01
CA PRO A 121 -2.80 -17.44 -6.14
C PRO A 121 -3.25 -15.97 -6.06
N MET A 122 -3.24 -15.26 -7.18
CA MET A 122 -3.72 -13.87 -7.26
C MET A 122 -4.44 -13.62 -8.58
N ASN A 123 -5.66 -13.09 -8.52
CA ASN A 123 -6.45 -12.65 -9.69
C ASN A 123 -6.44 -13.63 -10.88
N GLY A 124 -6.61 -14.94 -10.62
CA GLY A 124 -6.63 -15.97 -11.66
C GLY A 124 -5.27 -16.49 -12.12
N SER A 125 -4.16 -15.89 -11.67
CA SER A 125 -2.81 -16.44 -11.81
C SER A 125 -2.52 -17.47 -10.73
N ALA A 126 -1.82 -18.55 -11.10
CA ALA A 126 -1.38 -19.58 -10.16
C ALA A 126 -0.31 -19.07 -9.16
N LYS A 127 0.29 -17.91 -9.43
CA LYS A 127 1.33 -17.27 -8.61
C LYS A 127 1.13 -15.76 -8.58
N GLY A 128 1.45 -15.17 -7.43
CA GLY A 128 1.65 -13.74 -7.26
C GLY A 128 3.14 -13.43 -7.31
N PHE A 129 3.46 -12.14 -7.28
CA PHE A 129 4.84 -11.66 -7.18
C PHE A 129 4.90 -10.55 -6.14
N ILE A 130 6.05 -10.43 -5.49
CA ILE A 130 6.34 -9.31 -4.61
C ILE A 130 7.50 -8.51 -5.16
N GLU A 131 7.37 -7.19 -5.09
CA GLU A 131 8.33 -6.23 -5.59
C GLU A 131 8.75 -5.26 -4.47
N THR A 132 10.03 -4.93 -4.38
CA THR A 132 10.50 -3.87 -3.48
C THR A 132 11.64 -3.06 -4.10
N SER A 133 11.98 -1.93 -3.48
CA SER A 133 13.13 -1.13 -3.89
C SER A 133 14.44 -1.92 -3.72
N LYS A 134 15.44 -1.69 -4.58
CA LYS A 134 16.74 -2.41 -4.48
C LYS A 134 17.41 -2.31 -3.11
N LYS A 135 17.14 -1.26 -2.34
CA LYS A 135 17.64 -1.09 -0.96
C LYS A 135 17.27 -2.27 -0.05
N PHE A 136 16.11 -2.89 -0.28
CA PHE A 136 15.60 -4.01 0.51
C PHE A 136 15.67 -5.35 -0.24
N ALA A 137 16.44 -5.44 -1.33
CA ALA A 137 16.54 -6.64 -2.16
C ALA A 137 17.05 -7.86 -1.39
N GLU A 138 18.01 -7.67 -0.48
CA GLU A 138 18.57 -8.76 0.35
C GLU A 138 17.52 -9.33 1.32
N GLU A 139 16.63 -8.47 1.82
CA GLU A 139 15.57 -8.83 2.76
C GLU A 139 14.35 -9.46 2.07
N LEU A 140 14.21 -9.26 0.75
CA LEU A 140 13.05 -9.69 -0.03
C LEU A 140 12.81 -11.21 0.06
N LYS A 141 13.87 -12.02 0.11
CA LYS A 141 13.76 -13.48 0.30
C LYS A 141 13.18 -13.85 1.67
N GLY A 142 13.58 -13.11 2.71
CA GLY A 142 13.06 -13.29 4.06
C GLY A 142 11.59 -12.87 4.16
N ILE A 143 11.24 -11.75 3.54
CA ILE A 143 9.86 -11.25 3.46
C ILE A 143 8.97 -12.24 2.70
N LYS A 144 9.44 -12.75 1.55
CA LYS A 144 8.76 -13.79 0.77
C LYS A 144 8.38 -14.98 1.65
N SER A 145 9.35 -15.58 2.34
CA SER A 145 9.09 -16.78 3.15
C SER A 145 8.04 -16.54 4.23
N SER A 146 8.01 -15.34 4.82
CA SER A 146 7.02 -14.98 5.84
C SER A 146 5.63 -14.72 5.24
N LEU A 147 5.56 -14.05 4.09
CA LEU A 147 4.30 -13.84 3.38
C LEU A 147 3.70 -15.15 2.86
N GLU A 148 4.53 -16.10 2.39
CA GLU A 148 4.07 -17.42 1.97
C GLU A 148 3.36 -18.16 3.10
N LYS A 149 3.93 -18.16 4.30
CA LYS A 149 3.30 -18.75 5.51
C LYS A 149 1.96 -18.10 5.84
N ILE A 150 1.87 -16.77 5.78
CA ILE A 150 0.60 -16.07 6.02
C ILE A 150 -0.42 -16.44 4.93
N SER A 151 0.04 -16.57 3.68
CA SER A 151 -0.81 -16.88 2.53
C SER A 151 -1.38 -18.30 2.52
N GLU A 152 -0.76 -19.25 3.25
CA GLU A 152 -1.28 -20.61 3.42
C GLU A 152 -2.63 -20.61 4.16
N ALA A 153 -2.84 -19.65 5.07
CA ALA A 153 -4.04 -19.57 5.90
C ALA A 153 -4.98 -18.41 5.52
N ARG A 154 -4.45 -17.34 4.88
CA ARG A 154 -5.20 -16.10 4.62
C ARG A 154 -4.95 -15.55 3.22
N ASN A 155 -5.98 -14.92 2.64
CA ASN A 155 -5.83 -14.20 1.37
C ASN A 155 -5.24 -12.81 1.62
N LEU A 156 -4.02 -12.54 1.12
CA LEU A 156 -3.35 -11.24 1.25
C LEU A 156 -4.00 -10.11 0.43
N SER A 157 -4.90 -10.43 -0.51
CA SER A 157 -5.63 -9.43 -1.30
C SER A 157 -6.91 -8.95 -0.61
N GLU A 158 -7.53 -9.79 0.23
CA GLU A 158 -8.81 -9.51 0.89
C GLU A 158 -8.75 -8.27 1.84
N PRO A 159 -7.67 -8.00 2.60
CA PRO A 159 -7.56 -6.79 3.38
C PRO A 159 -7.69 -5.49 2.58
N PHE A 160 -7.29 -5.48 1.30
CA PHE A 160 -7.50 -4.33 0.42
C PHE A 160 -8.98 -4.12 0.06
N GLU A 161 -9.74 -5.22 -0.08
CA GLU A 161 -11.18 -5.14 -0.32
C GLU A 161 -11.90 -4.55 0.90
N ARG A 162 -11.52 -4.98 2.11
CA ARG A 162 -11.99 -4.39 3.37
C ARG A 162 -11.60 -2.92 3.49
N LEU A 163 -10.36 -2.58 3.16
CA LEU A 163 -9.87 -1.19 3.19
C LEU A 163 -10.71 -0.29 2.27
N LYS A 164 -11.00 -0.75 1.05
CA LYS A 164 -11.86 -0.05 0.10
C LYS A 164 -13.27 0.15 0.66
N ALA A 165 -13.90 -0.91 1.15
CA ALA A 165 -15.25 -0.84 1.70
C ALA A 165 -15.33 0.12 2.91
N ALA A 166 -14.32 0.12 3.79
CA ALA A 166 -14.25 1.06 4.91
C ALA A 166 -14.12 2.52 4.43
N CYS A 167 -13.32 2.76 3.39
CA CYS A 167 -13.19 4.11 2.81
C CYS A 167 -14.50 4.62 2.22
N GLU A 168 -15.23 3.77 1.49
CA GLU A 168 -16.54 4.10 0.94
C GLU A 168 -17.55 4.45 2.04
N GLN A 169 -17.55 3.72 3.16
CA GLN A 169 -18.40 4.02 4.32
C GLN A 169 -18.07 5.37 4.95
N VAL A 170 -16.79 5.70 5.14
CA VAL A 170 -16.36 7.00 5.68
C VAL A 170 -16.79 8.15 4.76
N GLN A 171 -16.72 7.95 3.44
CA GLN A 171 -17.14 8.96 2.49
C GLN A 171 -18.66 9.19 2.51
N LEU A 172 -19.45 8.12 2.59
CA LEU A 172 -20.90 8.22 2.69
C LEU A 172 -21.33 8.98 3.95
N GLN A 173 -20.70 8.73 5.09
CA GLN A 173 -20.97 9.46 6.33
C GLN A 173 -20.68 10.96 6.16
N ARG A 174 -19.52 11.33 5.59
CA ARG A 174 -19.14 12.73 5.35
C ARG A 174 -20.04 13.49 4.37
N THR A 175 -20.78 12.78 3.51
CA THR A 175 -21.67 13.40 2.52
C THR A 175 -23.09 13.61 3.07
N ASN A 176 -23.45 12.88 4.12
CA ASN A 176 -24.76 12.93 4.77
C ASN A 176 -24.79 13.88 5.99
N ASP A 177 -23.63 14.40 6.41
CA ASP A 177 -23.46 15.46 7.42
C ASP A 177 -23.38 16.85 6.76
#